data_AF-A0A6G8QA13-F1
#
_entry.id   AF-A0A6G8QA13-F1
#
_cell.length_a   1.000
_cell.length_b   1.000
_cell.length_c   1.000
_cell.angle_alpha   90.00
_cell.angle_beta   90.00
_cell.angle_gamma   90.00
#
_symmetry.space_group_name_H-M   'P 1'
#
loop_
_entity.id
_entity.type
_entity.pdbx_description
1 polymer ?
#
loop_
_entity_poly.entity_id
_entity_poly.type
_entity_poly.pdbx_seq_one_letter_code
_entity_poly.pdbx_strand_id
1 'polypeptide(L)'
;MVGLDEKGFIATGENAWRHPSFTEHRGGSGGQPLLLETTRPDVFAIGDVRSGSTKRVASAVGDGALVVRSLHEALAGLSGT
;
A
#
# COMPACT_ATOMS: atom_id res chain seq x y z
N MET A 1 -8.38 4.91 8.07
CA MET A 1 -7.48 6.02 7.68
C MET A 1 -6.27 5.45 6.95
N VAL A 2 -5.56 6.22 6.12
CA VAL A 2 -4.29 5.82 5.48
C VAL A 2 -3.22 6.86 5.80
N GLY A 3 -1.95 6.44 5.79
CA GLY A 3 -0.79 7.30 6.08
C GLY A 3 -0.39 8.09 4.84
N LEU A 4 -0.05 9.36 5.03
CA LEU A 4 0.35 10.27 3.97
C LEU A 4 1.77 10.76 4.26
N ASP A 5 2.56 10.98 3.21
CA ASP A 5 3.82 11.71 3.34
C ASP A 5 3.59 13.21 3.60
N GLU A 6 4.68 13.95 3.81
CA GLU A 6 4.66 15.40 4.06
C GLU A 6 4.02 16.22 2.93
N LYS A 7 3.91 15.64 1.73
CA LYS A 7 3.31 16.27 0.54
C LYS A 7 1.85 15.84 0.34
N GLY A 8 1.30 15.02 1.23
CA GLY A 8 -0.07 14.54 1.18
C GLY A 8 -0.30 13.34 0.25
N PHE A 9 0.76 12.66 -0.21
CA PHE A 9 0.62 11.43 -1.02
C PHE A 9 0.61 10.18 -0.16
N ILE A 10 -0.12 9.15 -0.59
CA ILE A 10 -0.33 7.93 0.18
C ILE A 10 0.98 7.15 0.31
N ALA A 11 1.40 6.85 1.53
CA ALA A 11 2.54 5.98 1.79
C ALA A 11 2.18 4.52 1.47
N THR A 12 3.04 3.83 0.73
CA THR A 12 2.84 2.44 0.30
C THR A 12 4.09 1.57 0.47
N GLY A 13 3.94 0.26 0.63
CA GLY A 13 5.04 -0.70 0.74
C GLY A 13 6.03 -0.31 1.85
N GLU A 14 7.32 -0.21 1.53
CA GLU A 14 8.36 0.18 2.49
C GLU A 14 8.09 1.55 3.14
N ASN A 15 7.54 2.51 2.39
CA ASN A 15 7.19 3.82 2.94
C ASN A 15 6.00 3.72 3.90
N ALA A 16 5.06 2.80 3.65
CA ALA A 16 4.00 2.51 4.62
C ALA A 16 4.58 1.86 5.87
N TRP A 17 5.47 0.86 5.73
CA TRP A 17 6.09 0.16 6.86
C TRP A 17 6.80 1.12 7.83
N ARG A 18 7.49 2.12 7.29
CA ARG A 18 8.23 3.13 8.06
C ARG A 18 7.37 4.29 8.57
N HIS A 19 6.10 4.36 8.17
CA HIS A 19 5.22 5.47 8.52
C HIS A 19 4.84 5.40 10.01
N PRO A 20 4.85 6.51 10.76
CA PRO A 20 4.54 6.51 12.20
C PRO A 20 3.17 5.90 12.55
N SER A 21 2.15 6.17 11.74
CA SER A 21 0.80 5.62 11.91
C SER A 21 0.62 4.16 11.49
N PHE A 22 1.66 3.47 11.02
CA PHE A 22 1.53 2.10 10.49
C PHE A 22 0.94 1.13 11.52
N THR A 23 1.53 1.09 12.72
CA THR A 23 1.08 0.19 13.81
C THR A 23 -0.36 0.50 14.23
N GLU A 24 -0.71 1.78 14.36
CA GLU A 24 -2.06 2.23 14.71
C GLU A 24 -3.08 1.79 13.65
N HIS A 25 -2.79 2.04 12.37
CA HIS A 25 -3.71 1.74 11.27
C HIS A 25 -3.95 0.23 11.06
N ARG A 26 -3.03 -0.63 11.49
CA ARG A 26 -3.17 -2.08 11.40
C ARG A 26 -3.85 -2.71 12.61
N GLY A 27 -3.99 -2.00 13.74
CA GLY A 27 -4.80 -2.44 14.89
C GLY A 27 -4.45 -3.83 15.43
N GLY A 28 -3.17 -4.24 15.38
CA GLY A 28 -2.72 -5.57 15.79
C GLY A 28 -2.65 -6.63 14.68
N SER A 29 -3.04 -6.30 13.45
CA SER A 29 -2.78 -7.15 12.28
C SER A 29 -1.26 -7.15 12.01
N GLY A 30 -0.62 -8.29 12.27
CA GLY A 30 0.81 -8.48 12.07
C GLY A 30 1.20 -8.54 10.58
N GLY A 31 2.49 -8.39 10.30
CA GLY A 31 3.06 -8.57 8.96
C GLY A 31 3.51 -7.26 8.29
N GLN A 32 4.51 -7.39 7.43
CA GLN A 32 4.97 -6.30 6.58
C GLN A 32 3.93 -6.00 5.50
N PRO A 33 3.79 -4.73 5.05
CA PRO A 33 2.89 -4.41 3.97
C PRO A 33 3.35 -5.10 2.69
N LEU A 34 2.40 -5.60 1.93
CA LEU A 34 2.61 -6.05 0.58
C LEU A 34 3.04 -4.88 -0.32
N LEU A 35 3.54 -5.22 -1.50
CA LEU A 35 3.90 -4.24 -2.50
C LEU A 35 2.68 -3.33 -2.82
N LEU A 36 2.90 -2.02 -2.80
CA LEU A 36 1.87 -0.97 -3.02
C LEU A 36 0.74 -0.94 -1.96
N GLU A 37 0.81 -1.78 -0.93
CA GLU A 37 -0.14 -1.76 0.19
C GLU A 37 0.11 -0.54 1.07
N THR A 38 -0.96 0.08 1.54
CA THR A 38 -0.90 1.26 2.41
C THR A 38 -0.60 0.86 3.85
N THR A 39 -0.60 1.86 4.75
CA THR A 39 -0.53 1.61 6.19
C THR A 39 -1.77 0.90 6.74
N ARG A 40 -2.87 0.85 5.98
CA ARG A 40 -4.07 0.09 6.32
C ARG A 40 -4.01 -1.29 5.64
N PRO A 41 -4.30 -2.39 6.36
CA PRO A 41 -4.22 -3.72 5.78
C PRO A 41 -5.25 -3.87 4.66
N ASP A 42 -4.86 -4.60 3.61
CA ASP A 42 -5.63 -4.95 2.42
C ASP A 42 -6.13 -3.75 1.60
N VAL A 43 -5.56 -2.57 1.84
CA VAL A 43 -5.84 -1.34 1.08
C VAL A 43 -4.58 -0.93 0.34
N PHE A 44 -4.69 -0.72 -0.96
CA PHE A 44 -3.58 -0.44 -1.87
C PHE A 44 -3.74 0.91 -2.57
N ALA A 45 -2.63 1.53 -2.96
CA ALA A 45 -2.64 2.76 -3.76
C ALA A 45 -1.62 2.67 -4.90
N ILE A 46 -2.02 3.12 -6.10
CA ILE A 46 -1.21 3.03 -7.33
C ILE A 46 -1.19 4.36 -8.08
N GLY A 47 -0.17 4.56 -8.93
CA GLY A 47 -0.09 5.77 -9.76
C GLY A 47 0.10 7.03 -8.93
N ASP A 48 -0.40 8.16 -9.40
CA ASP A 48 0.08 9.47 -8.91
C ASP A 48 -0.38 9.84 -7.50
N VAL A 49 -1.32 9.09 -6.93
CA VAL A 49 -1.77 9.29 -5.55
C VAL A 49 -0.78 8.77 -4.51
N ARG A 50 0.14 7.85 -4.87
CA ARG A 50 1.11 7.31 -3.92
C ARG A 50 2.40 8.11 -3.86
N SER A 51 3.05 8.06 -2.70
CA SER A 51 4.35 8.65 -2.46
C SER A 51 5.40 8.02 -3.38
N GLY A 52 6.30 8.85 -3.91
CA GLY A 52 7.37 8.41 -4.82
C GLY A 52 6.90 7.97 -6.21
N SER A 53 5.66 8.25 -6.63
CA SER A 53 5.26 8.07 -8.03
C SER A 53 6.10 8.96 -8.96
N THR A 54 6.40 8.42 -10.15
CA THR A 54 7.11 9.14 -11.22
C THR A 54 6.23 10.17 -11.95
N LYS A 55 4.94 10.27 -11.60
CA LYS A 55 3.97 11.21 -12.20
C LYS A 55 3.74 10.98 -13.69
N ARG A 56 3.62 9.70 -14.08
CA ARG A 56 3.57 9.25 -15.48
C ARG A 56 2.52 8.16 -15.65
N VAL A 57 1.71 8.29 -16.71
CA VAL A 57 0.68 7.31 -17.09
C VAL A 57 1.25 5.89 -17.22
N ALA A 58 2.37 5.72 -17.93
CA ALA A 58 2.97 4.39 -18.12
C ALA A 58 3.39 3.72 -16.80
N SER A 59 3.89 4.50 -15.83
CA SER A 59 4.23 3.99 -14.50
C SER A 59 2.98 3.61 -13.71
N ALA A 60 1.91 4.42 -13.78
CA ALA A 60 0.65 4.11 -13.12
C ALA A 60 0.00 2.82 -13.68
N VAL A 61 0.08 2.60 -15.00
CA VAL A 61 -0.34 1.35 -15.62
C VAL A 61 0.49 0.16 -15.12
N GLY A 62 1.81 0.33 -15.01
CA GLY A 62 2.71 -0.69 -14.44
C GLY A 62 2.38 -1.02 -12.98
N ASP A 63 2.17 -0.01 -12.14
CA ASP A 63 1.72 -0.19 -10.75
C ASP A 63 0.38 -0.95 -10.70
N GLY A 64 -0.54 -0.66 -11.62
CA GLY A 64 -1.81 -1.36 -11.76
C GLY A 64 -1.67 -2.85 -12.10
N ALA A 65 -0.71 -3.23 -12.92
CA ALA A 65 -0.41 -4.64 -13.17
C ALA A 65 0.22 -5.31 -11.94
N LEU A 66 1.10 -4.62 -11.23
CA LEU A 66 1.77 -5.14 -10.04
C LEU A 66 0.81 -5.37 -8.86
N VAL A 67 -0.10 -4.43 -8.62
CA VAL A 67 -1.02 -4.49 -7.46
C VAL A 67 -1.97 -5.69 -7.54
N VAL A 68 -2.31 -6.17 -8.73
CA VAL A 68 -3.17 -7.37 -8.91
C VAL A 68 -2.55 -8.60 -8.24
N ARG A 69 -1.23 -8.77 -8.33
CA ARG A 69 -0.54 -9.87 -7.64
C ARG A 69 -0.68 -9.75 -6.13
N SER A 70 -0.47 -8.55 -5.58
CA SER A 70 -0.59 -8.30 -4.14
C SER A 70 -2.03 -8.45 -3.64
N LEU A 71 -3.03 -8.12 -4.47
CA LEU A 71 -4.43 -8.38 -4.16
C LEU A 71 -4.73 -9.89 -4.05
N HIS A 72 -4.22 -10.71 -4.97
CA HIS A 72 -4.39 -12.17 -4.86
C HIS A 72 -3.73 -12.73 -3.59
N GLU A 73 -2.55 -12.22 -3.21
CA GLU A 73 -1.86 -12.62 -1.97
C GLU A 73 -2.65 -12.22 -0.72
N ALA A 74 -3.17 -10.99 -0.66
CA ALA A 74 -4.05 -10.52 0.40
C ALA A 74 -5.32 -11.38 0.53
N LEU A 75 -6.01 -11.65 -0.59
CA LEU A 75 -7.22 -12.47 -0.61
C LEU A 75 -6.96 -13.92 -0.18
N ALA A 76 -5.80 -14.48 -0.55
CA ALA A 76 -5.40 -15.82 -0.10
C ALA A 76 -5.18 -15.85 1.42
N GLY A 77 -4.60 -14.78 2.00
CA GLY A 77 -4.44 -14.63 3.45
C GLY A 77 -5.76 -14.45 4.20
N LEU A 78 -6.74 -13.77 3.59
CA LEU A 78 -8.09 -13.59 4.15
C LEU A 78 -8.93 -14.88 4.16
N SER A 79 -8.65 -15.82 3.26
CA SER A 79 -9.41 -17.08 3.13
C SER A 79 -9.02 -18.15 4.16
N GLY A 80 -8.15 -17.82 5.12
CA GLY A 80 -7.63 -18.73 6.14
C GLY A 80 -8.28 -18.65 7.53
N THR A 81 -9.46 -18.04 7.66
CA THR A 81 -10.27 -18.02 8.90
C THR A 81 -11.42 -19.01 8.83
#